data_AF-A0A4R9I8V9-F1
#
_entry.id   AF-A0A4R9I8V9-F1
#
_cell.length_a   1.000
_cell.length_b   1.000
_cell.length_c   1.000
_cell.angle_alpha   90.00
_cell.angle_beta   90.00
_cell.angle_gamma   90.00
#
_symmetry.space_group_name_H-M   'P 1'
#
loop_
_entity.id
_entity.type
_entity.pdbx_description
1 polymer ?
#
loop_
_entity_poly.entity_id
_entity_poly.type
_entity_poly.pdbx_seq_one_letter_code
_entity_poly.pdbx_strand_id
1 'polypeptide(L)' 'MITQPQKPSAAFICASWLSLLIGMFTFIVGIWNADMMLNEKGFFGISFVLSLFAAVAVQKNVRDLRMAEGNIKPELKPKE' A
#
# COMPACT_ATOMS: atom_id res chain seq x y z
N MET A 1 6.65 -13.80 25.81
CA MET A 1 7.13 -12.43 25.53
C MET A 1 6.24 -11.84 24.45
N ILE A 2 5.61 -10.69 24.70
CA ILE A 2 4.76 -10.03 23.71
C ILE A 2 5.67 -9.07 22.94
N THR A 3 5.98 -9.36 21.68
CA THR A 3 6.88 -8.54 20.86
C THR A 3 6.17 -7.23 20.52
N GLN A 4 6.69 -6.11 21.01
CA GLN A 4 6.18 -4.79 20.66
C GLN A 4 6.34 -4.55 19.16
N PRO A 5 5.33 -4.02 18.45
CA PRO A 5 5.41 -3.76 17.01
C PRO A 5 6.57 -2.79 16.74
N GLN A 6 7.61 -3.30 16.07
CA GLN A 6 8.81 -2.52 15.77
C GLN A 6 8.52 -1.49 14.68
N LYS A 7 8.89 -0.23 14.93
CA LYS A 7 8.80 0.82 13.92
C LYS A 7 9.81 0.53 12.80
N PRO A 8 9.42 0.58 11.52
CA PRO A 8 10.34 0.32 10.42
C PRO A 8 11.49 1.33 10.41
N SER A 9 12.69 0.87 10.04
CA SER A 9 13.90 1.69 9.92
C SER A 9 13.72 2.79 8.86
N ALA A 10 14.39 3.94 9.07
CA ALA A 10 14.42 5.02 8.09
C ALA A 10 14.89 4.55 6.70
N ALA A 11 15.90 3.68 6.65
CA ALA A 11 16.40 3.11 5.40
C ALA A 11 15.33 2.31 4.64
N PHE A 12 14.52 1.53 5.36
CA PHE A 12 13.42 0.76 4.78
C PHE A 12 12.32 1.67 4.25
N ILE A 13 11.98 2.73 4.98
CA ILE A 13 10.97 3.71 4.55
C ILE A 13 11.42 4.39 3.25
N CYS A 14 12.66 4.86 3.19
CA CYS A 14 13.23 5.47 1.99
C CYS A 14 13.23 4.50 0.80
N ALA A 15 13.69 3.27 1.00
CA ALA A 15 13.70 2.24 -0.05
C ALA A 15 12.29 1.93 -0.57
N SER A 16 11.28 1.87 0.30
CA SER A 16 9.89 1.61 -0.08
C SER A 16 9.32 2.73 -0.96
N TRP A 17 9.53 3.99 -0.56
CA TRP A 17 9.10 5.15 -1.35
C TRP A 17 9.82 5.23 -2.69
N LEU A 18 11.13 4.98 -2.69
CA LEU A 18 11.92 4.97 -3.91
C LEU A 18 11.44 3.88 -4.87
N SER A 19 11.22 2.65 -4.39
CA SER A 19 10.70 1.54 -5.20
C SER A 19 9.33 1.86 -5.81
N LEU A 20 8.44 2.50 -5.04
CA LEU A 20 7.12 2.90 -5.54
C LEU A 20 7.24 3.93 -6.67
N LEU A 21 8.07 4.96 -6.48
CA LEU A 21 8.28 6.01 -7.47
C LEU A 21 8.95 5.45 -8.73
N ILE A 22 10.00 4.64 -8.60
CA ILE A 22 10.68 4.01 -9.74
C ILE A 22 9.70 3.16 -10.54
N GLY A 23 8.88 2.32 -9.88
CA GLY A 23 7.87 1.51 -10.57
C GLY A 23 6.84 2.37 -11.32
N MET A 24 6.36 3.43 -10.67
CA MET A 24 5.41 4.38 -11.27
C MET A 24 5.98 5.08 -12.51
N PHE A 25 7.20 5.62 -12.41
CA PHE A 25 7.84 6.29 -13.53
C PHE A 25 8.18 5.31 -14.66
N THR A 26 8.67 4.12 -14.33
CA THR A 26 8.99 3.09 -15.33
C THR A 26 7.75 2.71 -16.13
N PHE A 27 6.60 2.57 -15.47
CA PHE A 27 5.33 2.27 -16.14
C PHE A 27 4.89 3.40 -17.08
N ILE A 28 4.91 4.65 -16.60
CA ILE A 28 4.51 5.82 -17.40
C ILE A 28 5.41 5.99 -18.62
N VAL A 29 6.73 5.89 -18.44
CA VAL A 29 7.71 5.97 -19.53
C VAL A 29 7.53 4.81 -20.51
N GLY A 30 7.26 3.60 -20.02
CA GLY A 30 6.99 2.42 -20.84
C GLY A 30 5.78 2.61 -21.75
N ILE A 31 4.65 3.08 -21.19
CA ILE A 31 3.45 3.39 -21.99
C ILE A 31 3.71 4.53 -22.97
N TRP A 32 4.47 5.55 -22.56
CA TRP A 32 4.80 6.67 -23.44
C TRP A 32 5.58 6.22 -24.67
N ASN A 33 6.59 5.36 -24.49
CA ASN A 33 7.45 4.87 -25.56
C ASN A 33 6.81 3.76 -26.42
N ALA A 34 5.86 2.99 -25.87
CA ALA A 34 5.24 1.88 -26.59
C ALA A 34 4.45 2.37 -27.82
N ASP A 35 4.59 1.67 -28.95
CA ASP A 35 3.78 1.93 -30.14
C ASP A 35 2.44 1.20 -30.02
N MET A 36 1.41 1.91 -29.56
CA MET A 36 0.07 1.38 -29.28
C MET A 36 -0.99 2.47 -29.47
N MET A 37 -2.23 2.07 -29.72
CA MET A 37 -3.33 3.00 -29.92
C MET A 37 -3.61 3.83 -28.66
N LEU A 38 -4.14 5.04 -28.84
CA LEU A 38 -4.38 5.96 -27.72
C LEU A 38 -5.42 5.41 -26.72
N ASN A 39 -6.39 4.63 -27.20
CA ASN A 39 -7.37 3.95 -26.34
C ASN A 39 -6.72 2.86 -25.45
N GLU A 40 -5.76 2.10 -25.98
CA GLU A 40 -5.02 1.06 -25.27
C GLU A 40 -4.10 1.69 -24.22
N LYS A 41 -3.36 2.76 -24.59
CA LYS A 41 -2.56 3.54 -23.63
C LYS A 41 -3.42 4.04 -22.46
N GLY A 42 -4.59 4.58 -22.77
CA GLY A 42 -5.55 5.07 -21.78
C GLY A 42 -6.09 3.95 -20.87
N PHE A 43 -6.40 2.78 -21.45
CA PHE A 43 -6.85 1.61 -20.70
C PHE A 43 -5.81 1.20 -19.65
N PHE A 44 -4.55 1.00 -20.05
CA PHE A 44 -3.49 0.64 -19.11
C PHE A 44 -3.22 1.74 -18.08
N GLY A 45 -3.29 3.01 -18.47
CA GLY A 45 -3.14 4.15 -17.55
C GLY A 45 -4.20 4.16 -16.45
N ILE A 46 -5.49 3.99 -16.80
CA ILE A 46 -6.59 3.94 -15.84
C ILE A 46 -6.49 2.69 -14.96
N SER A 47 -6.17 1.53 -15.53
CA SER A 47 -5.96 0.30 -14.76
C SER A 47 -4.87 0.50 -13.69
N PHE A 48 -3.77 1.16 -14.03
CA PHE A 48 -2.69 1.43 -13.08
C PHE A 48 -3.11 2.37 -11.95
N VAL A 49 -3.86 3.44 -12.25
CA VAL A 49 -4.42 4.33 -11.22
C VAL A 49 -5.38 3.59 -10.31
N LEU A 50 -6.25 2.73 -10.85
CA LEU A 50 -7.17 1.91 -10.07
C LEU A 50 -6.41 0.93 -9.16
N SER A 51 -5.33 0.31 -9.66
CA SER A 51 -4.47 -0.56 -8.85
C SER A 51 -3.80 0.20 -7.70
N LEU A 52 -3.30 1.42 -7.92
CA LEU A 52 -2.75 2.26 -6.85
C LEU A 52 -3.81 2.61 -5.80
N PHE A 53 -5.02 2.97 -6.25
CA PHE A 53 -6.14 3.23 -5.36
C PHE A 53 -6.47 2.00 -4.49
N ALA A 54 -6.58 0.81 -5.11
CA ALA A 54 -6.85 -0.43 -4.41
C ALA A 54 -5.77 -0.75 -3.38
N ALA A 55 -4.48 -0.58 -3.72
CA ALA A 55 -3.38 -0.79 -2.79
C ALA A 55 -3.48 0.12 -1.55
N VAL A 56 -3.77 1.42 -1.75
CA VAL A 56 -3.95 2.37 -0.64
C VAL A 56 -5.20 2.04 0.19
N ALA A 57 -6.29 1.63 -0.44
CA ALA A 57 -7.50 1.21 0.27
C ALA A 57 -7.23 0.02 1.19
N VAL A 58 -6.48 -0.99 0.71
CA VAL A 58 -6.06 -2.13 1.53
C VAL A 58 -5.15 -1.69 2.67
N GLN A 59 -4.17 -0.82 2.41
CA GLN A 59 -3.29 -0.29 3.45
C GLN A 59 -4.07 0.43 4.56
N LYS A 60 -5.10 1.21 4.20
CA LYS A 60 -6.00 1.85 5.16
C LYS A 60 -6.80 0.81 5.95
N ASN A 61 -7.44 -0.14 5.27
CA ASN A 61 -8.22 -1.19 5.92
C ASN A 61 -7.38 -1.99 6.92
N VAL A 62 -6.16 -2.39 6.55
CA VAL A 62 -5.25 -3.12 7.46
C VAL A 62 -4.83 -2.26 8.66
N ARG A 63 -4.55 -0.97 8.44
CA ARG A 63 -4.22 -0.04 9.53
C ARG A 63 -5.40 0.11 10.49
N ASP A 64 -6.60 0.27 9.94
CA ASP A 64 -7.80 0.54 10.71
C ASP A 64 -8.25 -0.73 11.48
N LEU A 65 -8.10 -1.93 10.91
CA LEU A 65 -8.28 -3.21 11.60
C LEU A 65 -7.34 -3.36 12.80
N ARG A 66 -6.06 -3.01 12.65
CA ARG A 66 -5.09 -3.04 13.75
C ARG A 66 -5.46 -2.09 14.90
N MET A 67 -6.03 -0.93 14.57
CA MET A 67 -6.56 0.00 15.59
C MET A 67 -7.80 -0.57 16.28
N ALA A 68 -8.71 -1.20 15.53
CA ALA A 68 -9.88 -1.85 16.08
C ALA A 68 -9.52 -3.02 17.01
N GLU A 69 -8.62 -3.92 16.62
CA GLU A 69 -8.15 -5.02 17.46
C GLU A 69 -7.50 -4.54 18.77
N GLY A 70 -6.75 -3.44 18.72
CA GLY A 70 -6.17 -2.80 19.90
C GLY A 70 -7.22 -2.22 20.87
N ASN A 71 -8.36 -1.76 20.35
CA ASN A 71 -9.47 -1.20 21.13
C ASN A 71 -10.49 -2.26 21.62
N ILE A 72 -10.49 -3.47 21.06
CA ILE A 72 -11.46 -4.55 21.36
C ILE A 72 -10.98 -5.48 22.48
N LYS A 73 -9.77 -5.31 23.03
CA LYS A 73 -9.29 -6.05 24.22
C LYS A 73 -9.32 -5.27 25.55
N PRO A 74 -10.48 -4.80 26.05
CA PRO A 74 -10.65 -4.60 27.48
C PRO A 74 -11.28 -5.87 28.10
N GLU A 75 -10.58 -6.49 29.05
CA GLU A 75 -11.13 -7.49 30.00
C GLU A 75 -11.78 -8.78 29.45
N LEU A 76 -10.93 -9.77 29.15
CA LEU A 76 -11.24 -11.16 29.52
C LEU A 76 -10.34 -11.55 30.70
N LYS A 77 -10.50 -10.86 31.83
CA LYS A 77 -10.09 -11.41 33.13
C LYS A 77 -11.33 -12.07 33.72
N PRO A 78 -11.38 -13.40 33.88
CA PRO A 78 -12.48 -14.02 34.60
C PRO A 78 -12.56 -13.38 35.99
N LYS A 79 -13.74 -12.85 36.32
CA LYS A 79 -14.02 -12.30 37.63
C LYS A 79 -14.04 -13.47 38.62
N GLU A 80 -13.01 -13.55 39.46
CA GLU A 80 -13.10 -14.26 40.75
C GLU A 80 -13.92 -13.43 41.73
#